data_AF-A0A9W6A8J3-F1
#
_entry.id   AF-A0A9W6A8J3-F1
#
_cell.length_a   1.000
_cell.length_b   1.000
_cell.length_c   1.000
_cell.angle_alpha   90.00
_cell.angle_beta   90.00
_cell.angle_gamma   90.00
#
_symmetry.space_group_name_H-M   'P 1'
#
loop_
_entity.id
_entity.type
_entity.pdbx_description
1 polymer ?
#
loop_
_entity_poly.entity_id
_entity_poly.type
_entity_poly.pdbx_seq_one_letter_code
_entity_poly.pdbx_strand_id
1 'polypeptide(L)'
;MASTYDLVNYDSDEERERHPIVPFANLASAAFFMAGLLEQAGITYGLMGGLAVAFLGSNRATRDVDMAFQAPGKMRDIWRIVEAEPRLIIPNTKLVSNIVKVFVRTGPNYDGCVNVLHVEVDLIGSGYQNSPRELSANRRQISINTTVGMQMIYIIAPVFLMRGKMAAFAARQRLADMEDIQHLVRTYGTEIRAAVDHLDPDTVTTFLEILSPVNLARWKTFFGR
;
A
#
# COMPACT_ATOMS: atom_id res chain seq x y z
N MET A 1 -16.41 18.26 6.00
CA MET A 1 -15.03 18.77 5.98
C MET A 1 -14.21 17.92 6.93
N ALA A 2 -13.02 17.49 6.47
CA ALA A 2 -12.07 16.77 7.30
C ALA A 2 -11.54 17.64 8.45
N SER A 3 -11.20 17.00 9.56
CA SER A 3 -10.37 17.62 10.61
C SER A 3 -8.89 17.55 10.21
N THR A 4 -8.04 18.32 10.88
CA THR A 4 -6.61 18.36 10.56
C THR A 4 -5.73 17.84 11.70
N TYR A 5 -4.52 17.38 11.35
CA TYR A 5 -3.43 17.12 12.28
C TYR A 5 -2.20 17.98 11.91
N ASP A 6 -1.36 18.29 12.90
CA ASP A 6 -0.14 19.05 12.66
C ASP A 6 0.99 18.13 12.22
N LEU A 7 1.50 18.34 11.01
CA LEU A 7 2.57 17.51 10.46
C LEU A 7 3.89 17.63 11.26
N VAL A 8 4.15 18.77 11.91
CA VAL A 8 5.37 19.01 12.69
C VAL A 8 5.30 18.29 14.04
N ASN A 9 4.09 18.21 14.61
CA ASN A 9 3.87 17.59 15.92
C ASN A 9 3.43 16.13 15.83
N TYR A 10 3.17 15.62 14.61
CA TYR A 10 2.81 14.22 14.41
C TYR A 10 4.03 13.33 14.54
N ASP A 11 4.01 12.47 15.55
CA ASP A 11 5.01 11.43 15.76
C ASP A 11 4.43 10.06 15.37
N SER A 12 4.89 9.53 14.23
CA SER A 12 4.49 8.21 13.77
C SER A 12 4.98 7.08 14.68
N ASP A 13 6.09 7.27 15.39
CA ASP A 13 6.63 6.27 16.31
C ASP A 13 5.82 6.24 17.62
N GLU A 14 5.34 7.38 18.11
CA GLU A 14 4.44 7.42 19.26
C GLU A 14 3.08 6.73 18.96
N GLU A 15 2.47 7.02 17.80
CA GLU A 15 1.26 6.32 17.36
C GLU A 15 1.54 4.83 17.10
N ARG A 16 2.78 4.51 16.68
CA ARG A 16 3.25 3.13 16.55
C ARG A 16 3.20 2.40 17.89
N GLU A 17 3.63 3.04 18.96
CA GLU A 17 3.65 2.47 20.31
C GLU A 17 2.25 2.39 20.94
N ARG A 18 1.39 3.39 20.72
CA ARG A 18 0.02 3.41 21.26
C ARG A 18 -0.89 2.34 20.66
N HIS A 19 -0.75 2.09 19.35
CA HIS A 19 -1.58 1.14 18.63
C HIS A 19 -0.75 0.07 17.91
N PRO A 20 0.02 -0.77 18.64
CA PRO A 20 1.05 -1.63 18.07
C PRO A 20 0.50 -2.63 17.03
N ILE A 21 -0.78 -2.98 17.15
CA ILE A 21 -1.52 -3.86 16.25
C ILE A 21 -2.75 -3.12 15.74
N VAL A 22 -2.91 -3.08 14.42
CA VAL A 22 -4.13 -2.60 13.77
C VAL A 22 -4.89 -3.82 13.26
N PRO A 23 -6.15 -4.06 13.70
CA PRO A 23 -6.94 -5.20 13.23
C PRO A 23 -7.15 -5.16 11.72
N PHE A 24 -7.12 -6.32 11.09
CA PHE A 24 -7.33 -6.45 9.65
C PHE A 24 -8.68 -5.87 9.19
N ALA A 25 -9.73 -6.00 10.01
CA ALA A 25 -11.04 -5.42 9.71
C ALA A 25 -10.99 -3.88 9.59
N ASN A 26 -10.24 -3.20 10.47
CA ASN A 26 -10.05 -1.75 10.41
C ASN A 26 -9.26 -1.34 9.15
N LEU A 27 -8.18 -2.08 8.83
CA LEU A 27 -7.39 -1.85 7.61
C LEU A 27 -8.23 -2.04 6.35
N ALA A 28 -8.99 -3.13 6.28
CA ALA A 28 -9.88 -3.40 5.16
C ALA A 28 -10.96 -2.32 5.04
N SER A 29 -11.60 -1.94 6.15
CA SER A 29 -12.61 -0.88 6.18
C SER A 29 -12.05 0.44 5.65
N ALA A 30 -10.86 0.85 6.09
CA ALA A 30 -10.19 2.06 5.61
C ALA A 30 -9.86 1.99 4.12
N ALA A 31 -9.33 0.85 3.64
CA ALA A 31 -9.02 0.64 2.23
C ALA A 31 -10.28 0.70 1.34
N PHE A 32 -11.37 0.04 1.73
CA PHE A 32 -12.64 0.07 0.98
C PHE A 32 -13.29 1.44 1.00
N PHE A 33 -13.22 2.15 2.13
CA PHE A 33 -13.70 3.52 2.23
C PHE A 33 -12.97 4.45 1.24
N MET A 34 -11.63 4.41 1.24
CA MET A 34 -10.82 5.23 0.35
C MET A 34 -10.97 4.83 -1.11
N ALA A 35 -11.08 3.54 -1.41
CA ALA A 35 -11.42 3.04 -2.73
C ALA A 35 -12.74 3.64 -3.23
N GLY A 36 -13.81 3.58 -2.41
CA GLY A 36 -15.10 4.17 -2.75
C GLY A 36 -15.03 5.68 -2.99
N LEU A 37 -14.27 6.41 -2.16
CA LEU A 37 -14.08 7.86 -2.33
C LEU A 37 -13.38 8.19 -3.66
N LEU A 38 -12.35 7.43 -4.03
CA LEU A 38 -11.64 7.60 -5.30
C LEU A 38 -12.52 7.23 -6.51
N GLU A 39 -13.29 6.14 -6.40
CA GLU A 39 -14.21 5.70 -7.46
C GLU A 39 -15.32 6.72 -7.73
N GLN A 40 -15.93 7.28 -6.68
CA GLN A 40 -16.95 8.32 -6.80
C GLN A 40 -16.40 9.59 -7.46
N ALA A 41 -15.11 9.88 -7.26
CA ALA A 41 -14.42 11.00 -7.88
C ALA A 41 -13.90 10.70 -9.31
N GLY A 42 -14.10 9.47 -9.82
CA GLY A 42 -13.57 9.03 -11.11
C GLY A 42 -12.04 8.90 -11.15
N ILE A 43 -11.40 8.73 -9.99
CA ILE A 43 -9.95 8.61 -9.87
C ILE A 43 -9.54 7.14 -9.93
N THR A 44 -8.65 6.82 -10.87
CA THR A 44 -8.09 5.47 -10.96
C THR A 44 -7.16 5.22 -9.79
N TYR A 45 -7.26 4.06 -9.15
CA TYR A 45 -6.43 3.68 -8.01
C TYR A 45 -6.00 2.21 -8.08
N GLY A 46 -5.03 1.86 -7.24
CA GLY A 46 -4.69 0.49 -6.91
C GLY A 46 -4.02 0.42 -5.55
N LEU A 47 -4.51 -0.49 -4.70
CA LEU A 47 -3.89 -0.80 -3.41
C LEU A 47 -2.50 -1.41 -3.62
N MET A 48 -1.56 -1.03 -2.77
CA MET A 48 -0.18 -1.49 -2.78
C MET A 48 0.31 -1.79 -1.35
N GLY A 49 1.63 -1.96 -1.19
CA GLY A 49 2.24 -2.11 0.12
C GLY A 49 1.85 -3.39 0.86
N GLY A 50 1.87 -3.34 2.20
CA GLY A 50 1.65 -4.51 3.05
C GLY A 50 0.23 -5.08 2.96
N LEU A 51 -0.80 -4.22 2.94
CA LEU A 51 -2.19 -4.67 2.90
C LEU A 51 -2.53 -5.35 1.58
N ALA A 52 -2.01 -4.86 0.45
CA ALA A 52 -2.19 -5.54 -0.84
C ALA A 52 -1.63 -6.96 -0.81
N VAL A 53 -0.44 -7.16 -0.22
CA VAL A 53 0.17 -8.49 -0.11
C VAL A 53 -0.62 -9.39 0.85
N ALA A 54 -1.19 -8.83 1.93
CA ALA A 54 -2.09 -9.56 2.84
C ALA A 54 -3.39 -9.99 2.14
N PHE A 55 -4.00 -9.12 1.33
CA PHE A 55 -5.15 -9.44 0.49
C PHE A 55 -4.85 -10.52 -0.55
N LEU A 56 -3.58 -10.66 -0.94
CA LEU A 56 -3.08 -11.74 -1.78
C LEU A 56 -2.67 -13.00 -0.99
N GLY A 57 -3.07 -13.12 0.27
CA GLY A 57 -2.92 -14.33 1.09
C GLY A 57 -1.67 -14.39 1.96
N SER A 58 -0.93 -13.29 2.15
CA SER A 58 0.13 -13.24 3.16
C SER A 58 -0.45 -13.14 4.57
N ASN A 59 0.17 -13.83 5.53
CA ASN A 59 -0.22 -13.78 6.95
C ASN A 59 0.53 -12.68 7.73
N ARG A 60 1.36 -11.88 7.06
CA ARG A 60 2.15 -10.83 7.70
C ARG A 60 1.23 -9.68 8.15
N ALA A 61 1.40 -9.25 9.40
CA ALA A 61 0.71 -8.06 9.91
C ALA A 61 1.20 -6.78 9.23
N THR A 62 0.28 -5.91 8.84
CA THR A 62 0.54 -4.53 8.39
C THR A 62 -0.25 -3.57 9.26
N ARG A 63 0.04 -2.28 9.17
CA ARG A 63 -0.55 -1.26 10.06
C ARG A 63 -1.17 -0.08 9.36
N ASP A 64 -0.88 0.02 8.08
CA ASP A 64 -1.16 1.11 7.18
C ASP A 64 -1.74 0.56 5.87
N VAL A 65 -2.32 1.48 5.12
CA VAL A 65 -2.90 1.24 3.81
C VAL A 65 -2.15 2.11 2.80
N ASP A 66 -1.49 1.50 1.82
CA ASP A 66 -0.86 2.23 0.72
C ASP A 66 -1.75 2.15 -0.52
N MET A 67 -2.11 3.29 -1.13
CA MET A 67 -2.91 3.33 -2.35
C MET A 67 -2.28 4.25 -3.38
N ALA A 68 -1.92 3.68 -4.53
CA ALA A 68 -1.56 4.47 -5.69
C ALA A 68 -2.82 5.07 -6.33
N PHE A 69 -2.75 6.33 -6.78
CA PHE A 69 -3.81 7.00 -7.52
C PHE A 69 -3.28 7.65 -8.82
N GLN A 70 -4.14 7.73 -9.84
CA GLN A 70 -3.87 8.40 -11.11
C GLN A 70 -5.07 9.31 -11.42
N ALA A 71 -4.83 10.62 -11.28
CA ALA A 71 -5.82 11.67 -11.50
C ALA A 71 -5.25 12.74 -12.46
N PRO A 72 -6.04 13.30 -13.40
CA PRO A 72 -5.58 14.33 -14.32
C PRO A 72 -5.02 15.57 -13.62
N GLY A 73 -5.69 16.04 -12.55
CA GLY A 73 -5.24 17.15 -11.72
C GLY A 73 -4.23 16.77 -10.64
N LYS A 74 -3.73 15.53 -10.64
CA LYS A 74 -2.75 15.00 -9.68
C LYS A 74 -3.20 15.26 -8.23
N MET A 75 -2.31 15.78 -7.39
CA MET A 75 -2.59 16.11 -6.00
C MET A 75 -3.73 17.09 -5.79
N ARG A 76 -4.02 17.99 -6.74
CA ARG A 76 -5.12 18.96 -6.59
C ARG A 76 -6.47 18.25 -6.48
N ASP A 77 -6.67 17.20 -7.28
CA ASP A 77 -7.92 16.44 -7.27
C ASP A 77 -8.03 15.60 -5.99
N ILE A 78 -6.91 15.08 -5.47
CA ILE A 78 -6.85 14.41 -4.17
C ILE A 78 -7.17 15.35 -3.03
N TRP A 79 -6.56 16.53 -2.96
CA TRP A 79 -6.87 17.51 -1.91
C TRP A 79 -8.35 17.90 -1.91
N ARG A 80 -8.95 18.09 -3.08
CA ARG A 80 -10.38 18.39 -3.21
C ARG A 80 -11.28 17.33 -2.57
N ILE A 81 -10.95 16.03 -2.71
CA ILE A 81 -11.76 14.95 -2.13
C ILE A 81 -11.50 14.80 -0.64
N VAL A 82 -10.23 14.87 -0.19
CA VAL A 82 -9.92 14.58 1.22
C VAL A 82 -10.32 15.73 2.14
N GLU A 83 -10.31 16.98 1.66
CA GLU A 83 -10.75 18.15 2.46
C GLU A 83 -12.26 18.13 2.72
N ALA A 84 -13.05 17.64 1.76
CA ALA A 84 -14.50 17.60 1.89
C ALA A 84 -14.98 16.54 2.89
N GLU A 85 -14.21 15.47 3.08
CA GLU A 85 -14.66 14.24 3.74
C GLU A 85 -14.53 14.26 5.27
N PRO A 86 -15.64 14.33 6.04
CA PRO A 86 -15.60 14.38 7.52
C PRO A 86 -15.01 13.14 8.19
N ARG A 87 -15.01 11.97 7.53
CA ARG A 87 -14.41 10.75 8.08
C ARG A 87 -12.88 10.79 8.09
N LEU A 88 -12.26 11.76 7.42
CA LEU A 88 -10.81 11.89 7.34
C LEU A 88 -10.23 12.85 8.37
N ILE A 89 -8.98 12.56 8.75
CA ILE A 89 -8.05 13.48 9.38
C ILE A 89 -6.90 13.69 8.39
N ILE A 90 -6.65 14.93 8.00
CA ILE A 90 -5.69 15.27 6.95
C ILE A 90 -4.59 16.18 7.50
N PRO A 91 -3.43 16.31 6.83
CA PRO A 91 -2.41 17.26 7.26
C PRO A 91 -2.96 18.69 7.22
N ASN A 92 -2.59 19.51 8.19
CA ASN A 92 -2.91 20.94 8.21
C ASN A 92 -2.19 21.75 7.12
N THR A 93 -1.22 21.14 6.42
CA THR A 93 -0.39 21.77 5.39
C THR A 93 -0.36 20.94 4.11
N LYS A 94 -0.41 21.63 2.97
CA LYS A 94 -0.29 21.02 1.64
C LYS A 94 1.15 21.08 1.16
N LEU A 95 1.97 20.12 1.59
CA LEU A 95 3.34 20.03 1.09
C LEU A 95 3.39 19.69 -0.41
N VAL A 96 4.40 20.20 -1.10
CA VAL A 96 4.71 19.78 -2.48
C VAL A 96 5.30 18.38 -2.42
N SER A 97 4.42 17.39 -2.40
CA SER A 97 4.72 15.96 -2.36
C SER A 97 3.78 15.23 -3.31
N ASN A 98 4.21 14.06 -3.79
CA ASN A 98 3.32 13.15 -4.53
C ASN A 98 2.69 12.10 -3.60
N ILE A 99 2.75 12.35 -2.31
CA ILE A 99 2.18 11.51 -1.26
C ILE A 99 1.42 12.42 -0.31
N VAL A 100 0.19 12.03 0.03
CA VAL A 100 -0.52 12.58 1.18
C VAL A 100 -0.89 11.45 2.12
N LYS A 101 -0.51 11.62 3.37
CA LYS A 101 -0.88 10.73 4.47
C LYS A 101 -2.17 11.27 5.09
N VAL A 102 -3.19 10.43 5.16
CA VAL A 102 -4.46 10.75 5.81
C VAL A 102 -4.79 9.67 6.82
N PHE A 103 -5.63 9.97 7.79
CA PHE A 103 -6.20 8.95 8.67
C PHE A 103 -7.67 8.78 8.40
N VAL A 104 -8.09 7.53 8.23
CA VAL A 104 -9.49 7.14 8.14
C VAL A 104 -9.97 6.77 9.52
N ARG A 105 -11.04 7.42 9.99
CA ARG A 105 -11.72 7.00 11.21
C ARG A 105 -12.46 5.69 10.99
N THR A 106 -12.16 4.71 11.83
CA THR A 106 -12.78 3.37 11.82
C THR A 106 -13.32 3.05 13.21
N GLY A 107 -14.32 2.19 13.29
CA GLY A 107 -15.02 1.86 14.53
C GLY A 107 -16.54 1.98 14.42
N PRO A 108 -17.30 1.66 15.48
CA PRO A 108 -18.75 1.45 15.41
C PRO A 108 -19.58 2.64 14.89
N ASN A 109 -19.03 3.85 15.01
CA ASN A 109 -19.67 5.08 14.53
C ASN A 109 -19.50 5.32 13.02
N TYR A 110 -18.60 4.58 12.36
CA TYR A 110 -18.23 4.78 10.97
C TYR A 110 -18.42 3.53 10.12
N ASP A 111 -18.25 2.36 10.71
CA ASP A 111 -18.27 1.07 10.04
C ASP A 111 -18.57 -0.07 11.04
N GLY A 112 -18.48 -1.32 10.58
CA GLY A 112 -18.67 -2.51 11.41
C GLY A 112 -17.46 -2.92 12.27
N CYS A 113 -16.42 -2.09 12.39
CA CYS A 113 -15.26 -2.42 13.22
C CYS A 113 -15.58 -2.19 14.69
N VAL A 114 -15.11 -3.11 15.54
CA VAL A 114 -15.29 -2.99 17.00
C VAL A 114 -14.35 -1.94 17.59
N ASN A 115 -13.12 -1.86 17.08
CA ASN A 115 -12.09 -0.98 17.60
C ASN A 115 -12.21 0.42 16.98
N VAL A 116 -12.22 1.44 17.81
CA VAL A 116 -12.15 2.84 17.38
C VAL A 116 -10.68 3.18 17.12
N LEU A 117 -10.31 3.33 15.84
CA LEU A 117 -8.95 3.58 15.41
C LEU A 117 -8.89 4.58 14.25
N HIS A 118 -7.80 5.33 14.19
CA HIS A 118 -7.42 6.15 13.05
C HIS A 118 -6.43 5.34 12.21
N VAL A 119 -6.89 4.80 11.08
CA VAL A 119 -6.05 4.00 10.20
C VAL A 119 -5.31 4.91 9.25
N GLU A 120 -3.98 4.80 9.25
CA GLU A 120 -3.11 5.54 8.34
C GLU A 120 -3.28 5.03 6.90
N VAL A 121 -3.50 5.98 5.98
CA VAL A 121 -3.57 5.72 4.54
C VAL A 121 -2.64 6.66 3.79
N ASP A 122 -1.69 6.09 3.05
CA ASP A 122 -0.81 6.82 2.14
C ASP A 122 -1.38 6.80 0.72
N LEU A 123 -1.85 7.96 0.27
CA LEU A 123 -2.27 8.20 -1.10
C LEU A 123 -1.05 8.64 -1.92
N ILE A 124 -0.62 7.80 -2.85
CA ILE A 124 0.63 7.94 -3.60
C ILE A 124 0.30 8.19 -5.07
N GLY A 125 0.85 9.26 -5.65
CA GLY A 125 0.69 9.51 -7.09
C GLY A 125 1.31 8.39 -7.92
N SER A 126 0.63 8.01 -9.00
CA SER A 126 1.11 6.99 -9.95
C SER A 126 2.52 7.30 -10.45
N GLY A 127 3.40 6.30 -10.43
CA GLY A 127 4.82 6.43 -10.81
C GLY A 127 5.76 6.80 -9.65
N TYR A 128 5.24 7.03 -8.45
CA TYR A 128 6.02 7.27 -7.23
C TYR A 128 6.00 6.03 -6.31
N GLN A 129 7.01 5.90 -5.44
CA GLN A 129 7.17 4.78 -4.49
C GLN A 129 7.03 3.38 -5.14
N ASN A 130 7.52 3.21 -6.37
CA ASN A 130 7.40 1.96 -7.17
C ASN A 130 5.98 1.59 -7.61
N SER A 131 5.00 2.49 -7.48
CA SER A 131 3.70 2.32 -8.16
C SER A 131 3.86 2.44 -9.68
N PRO A 132 3.01 1.77 -10.49
CA PRO A 132 3.03 1.92 -11.94
C PRO A 132 2.62 3.34 -12.34
N ARG A 133 3.17 3.82 -13.47
CA ARG A 133 2.75 5.10 -14.08
C ARG A 133 1.34 5.04 -14.67
N GLU A 134 1.00 3.92 -15.30
CA GLU A 134 -0.32 3.65 -15.86
C GLU A 134 -1.04 2.62 -14.99
N LEU A 135 -1.85 3.07 -14.04
CA LEU A 135 -2.57 2.21 -13.10
C LEU A 135 -3.63 1.37 -13.80
N SER A 136 -4.34 1.93 -14.78
CA SER A 136 -5.44 1.24 -15.48
C SER A 136 -5.00 -0.07 -16.14
N ALA A 137 -3.78 -0.10 -16.69
CA ALA A 137 -3.18 -1.27 -17.33
C ALA A 137 -2.42 -2.19 -16.35
N ASN A 138 -2.08 -1.69 -15.16
CA ASN A 138 -1.20 -2.38 -14.20
C ASN A 138 -1.87 -2.60 -12.84
N ARG A 139 -3.20 -2.80 -12.86
CA ARG A 139 -4.00 -3.18 -11.70
C ARG A 139 -4.90 -4.35 -12.05
N ARG A 140 -5.33 -5.08 -11.03
CA ARG A 140 -6.38 -6.09 -11.16
C ARG A 140 -7.38 -5.97 -10.04
N GLN A 141 -8.63 -6.29 -10.36
CA GLN A 141 -9.68 -6.38 -9.37
C GLN A 141 -9.59 -7.74 -8.67
N ILE A 142 -9.72 -7.73 -7.35
CA ILE A 142 -9.78 -8.94 -6.54
C ILE A 142 -11.04 -8.89 -5.67
N SER A 143 -11.47 -10.06 -5.23
CA SER A 143 -12.57 -10.23 -4.28
C SER A 143 -12.01 -10.50 -2.88
N ILE A 144 -12.51 -9.76 -1.90
CA ILE A 144 -12.16 -9.92 -0.48
C ILE A 144 -13.44 -10.16 0.32
N ASN A 145 -13.42 -11.19 1.14
CA ASN A 145 -14.47 -11.43 2.11
C ASN A 145 -14.26 -10.51 3.32
N THR A 146 -15.20 -9.60 3.55
CA THR A 146 -15.22 -8.72 4.73
C THR A 146 -16.37 -9.09 5.65
N THR A 147 -16.44 -8.44 6.81
CA THR A 147 -17.53 -8.64 7.78
C THR A 147 -18.91 -8.21 7.23
N VAL A 148 -18.93 -7.37 6.20
CA VAL A 148 -20.16 -6.91 5.53
C VAL A 148 -20.44 -7.63 4.22
N GLY A 149 -19.65 -8.65 3.87
CA GLY A 149 -19.82 -9.48 2.68
C GLY A 149 -18.64 -9.41 1.73
N MET A 150 -18.83 -9.97 0.53
CA MET A 150 -17.80 -9.99 -0.50
C MET A 150 -17.70 -8.59 -1.15
N GLN A 151 -16.51 -7.99 -1.13
CA GLN A 151 -16.24 -6.68 -1.72
C GLN A 151 -15.11 -6.75 -2.73
N MET A 152 -15.19 -5.91 -3.76
CA MET A 152 -14.18 -5.86 -4.82
C MET A 152 -13.25 -4.67 -4.62
N ILE A 153 -11.95 -4.86 -4.82
CA ILE A 153 -10.96 -3.78 -4.75
C ILE A 153 -9.90 -3.96 -5.83
N TYR A 154 -9.35 -2.86 -6.33
CA TYR A 154 -8.20 -2.91 -7.22
C TYR A 154 -6.89 -2.96 -6.43
N ILE A 155 -6.03 -3.90 -6.77
CA ILE A 155 -4.63 -3.98 -6.33
C ILE A 155 -3.70 -3.73 -7.53
N ILE A 156 -2.52 -3.17 -7.31
CA ILE A 156 -1.51 -3.08 -8.39
C ILE A 156 -0.95 -4.48 -8.73
N ALA A 157 -0.46 -4.66 -9.95
CA ALA A 157 0.07 -5.94 -10.40
C ALA A 157 1.26 -6.41 -9.51
N PRO A 158 1.40 -7.72 -9.22
CA PRO A 158 2.41 -8.25 -8.30
C PRO A 158 3.84 -7.88 -8.62
N VAL A 159 4.18 -7.68 -9.90
CA VAL A 159 5.53 -7.24 -10.27
C VAL A 159 5.89 -5.89 -9.63
N PHE A 160 4.92 -4.97 -9.51
CA PHE A 160 5.12 -3.69 -8.83
C PHE A 160 5.15 -3.84 -7.30
N LEU A 161 4.34 -4.75 -6.73
CA LEU A 161 4.44 -5.09 -5.31
C LEU A 161 5.83 -5.67 -4.97
N MET A 162 6.31 -6.61 -5.80
CA MET A 162 7.63 -7.23 -5.67
C MET A 162 8.73 -6.18 -5.76
N ARG A 163 8.68 -5.31 -6.77
CA ARG A 163 9.63 -4.20 -6.94
C ARG A 163 9.66 -3.30 -5.71
N GLY A 164 8.49 -2.87 -5.21
CA GLY A 164 8.40 -2.03 -4.02
C GLY A 164 8.99 -2.69 -2.78
N LYS A 165 8.72 -3.99 -2.58
CA LYS A 165 9.26 -4.75 -1.45
C LYS A 165 10.76 -5.00 -1.54
N MET A 166 11.29 -5.26 -2.74
CA MET A 166 12.74 -5.40 -2.95
C MET A 166 13.46 -4.09 -2.65
N ALA A 167 12.95 -2.95 -3.13
CA ALA A 167 13.52 -1.64 -2.84
C ALA A 167 13.47 -1.32 -1.34
N ALA A 168 12.35 -1.63 -0.66
CA ALA A 168 12.26 -1.49 0.79
C ALA A 168 13.26 -2.40 1.53
N PHE A 169 13.34 -3.68 1.16
CA PHE A 169 14.30 -4.60 1.78
C PHE A 169 15.74 -4.14 1.61
N ALA A 170 16.11 -3.67 0.41
CA ALA A 170 17.43 -3.12 0.13
C ALA A 170 17.77 -1.92 1.04
N ALA A 171 16.79 -1.04 1.30
CA ALA A 171 16.99 0.17 2.10
C ALA A 171 17.03 -0.08 3.62
N ARG A 172 16.22 -1.01 4.15
CA ARG A 172 16.02 -1.16 5.62
C ARG A 172 16.23 -2.57 6.17
N GLN A 173 16.45 -3.58 5.31
CA GLN A 173 16.73 -4.97 5.68
C GLN A 173 15.75 -5.57 6.71
N ARG A 174 14.47 -5.19 6.64
CA ARG A 174 13.44 -5.70 7.56
C ARG A 174 12.97 -7.09 7.12
N LEU A 175 12.87 -8.02 8.08
CA LEU A 175 12.35 -9.37 7.84
C LEU A 175 10.96 -9.36 7.19
N ALA A 176 10.11 -8.41 7.56
CA ALA A 176 8.79 -8.20 6.97
C ALA A 176 8.81 -8.05 5.44
N ASP A 177 9.80 -7.35 4.89
CA ASP A 177 9.92 -7.18 3.43
C ASP A 177 10.36 -8.48 2.77
N MET A 178 11.24 -9.25 3.41
CA MET A 178 11.66 -10.57 2.93
C MET A 178 10.50 -11.58 2.93
N GLU A 179 9.66 -11.59 3.97
CA GLU A 179 8.46 -12.45 4.03
C GLU A 179 7.48 -12.15 2.90
N ASP A 180 7.23 -10.87 2.62
CA ASP A 180 6.37 -10.43 1.53
C ASP A 180 6.97 -10.84 0.16
N ILE A 181 8.28 -10.65 -0.04
CA ILE A 181 9.00 -11.07 -1.25
C ILE A 181 8.88 -12.58 -1.47
N GLN A 182 9.11 -13.38 -0.42
CA GLN A 182 9.01 -14.84 -0.48
C GLN A 182 7.58 -15.29 -0.80
N HIS A 183 6.58 -14.65 -0.20
CA HIS A 183 5.17 -14.94 -0.46
C HIS A 183 4.79 -14.63 -1.92
N LEU A 184 5.20 -13.47 -2.43
CA LEU A 184 4.93 -13.05 -3.80
C LEU A 184 5.56 -14.01 -4.81
N VAL A 185 6.80 -14.45 -4.60
CA VAL A 185 7.44 -15.42 -5.49
C VAL A 185 6.79 -16.80 -5.41
N ARG A 186 6.43 -17.26 -4.21
CA ARG A 186 5.74 -18.55 -4.05
C ARG A 186 4.39 -18.57 -4.77
N THR A 187 3.65 -17.46 -4.73
CA THR A 187 2.26 -17.40 -5.18
C THR A 187 2.12 -16.90 -6.62
N TYR A 188 2.95 -15.93 -7.02
CA TYR A 188 2.89 -15.23 -8.32
C TYR A 188 4.19 -15.34 -9.11
N GLY A 189 5.06 -16.30 -8.77
CA GLY A 189 6.40 -16.43 -9.36
C GLY A 189 6.43 -16.48 -10.88
N THR A 190 5.48 -17.18 -11.52
CA THR A 190 5.37 -17.25 -12.99
C THR A 190 5.09 -15.88 -13.61
N GLU A 191 4.14 -15.13 -13.03
CA GLU A 191 3.77 -13.77 -13.48
C GLU A 191 4.94 -12.80 -13.30
N ILE A 192 5.58 -12.83 -12.12
CA ILE A 192 6.73 -11.98 -11.81
C ILE A 192 7.91 -12.31 -12.72
N ARG A 193 8.17 -13.59 -12.99
CA ARG A 193 9.27 -14.02 -13.85
C ARG A 193 9.05 -13.61 -15.31
N ALA A 194 7.81 -13.65 -15.80
CA ALA A 194 7.47 -13.17 -17.15
C ALA A 194 7.67 -11.65 -17.31
N ALA A 195 7.68 -10.90 -16.20
CA ALA A 195 7.88 -9.46 -16.17
C ALA A 195 9.21 -9.06 -15.51
N VAL A 196 10.18 -9.98 -15.39
CA VAL A 196 11.43 -9.75 -14.66
C VAL A 196 12.28 -8.63 -15.28
N ASP A 197 12.22 -8.48 -16.60
CA ASP A 197 12.92 -7.42 -17.33
C ASP A 197 12.36 -6.02 -17.04
N HIS A 198 11.18 -5.93 -16.42
CA HIS A 198 10.61 -4.67 -15.93
C HIS A 198 11.02 -4.34 -14.48
N LEU A 199 11.74 -5.24 -13.80
CA LEU A 199 12.35 -4.94 -12.51
C LEU A 199 13.60 -4.07 -12.73
N ASP A 200 13.82 -3.13 -11.83
CA ASP A 200 15.02 -2.29 -11.85
C ASP A 200 16.28 -3.16 -11.59
N PRO A 201 17.22 -3.23 -12.55
CA PRO A 201 18.46 -4.00 -12.41
C PRO A 201 19.26 -3.68 -11.15
N ASP A 202 19.27 -2.42 -10.72
CA ASP A 202 20.03 -1.97 -9.55
C ASP A 202 19.36 -2.49 -8.28
N THR A 203 18.03 -2.32 -8.17
CA THR A 203 17.24 -2.92 -7.09
C THR A 203 17.43 -4.44 -6.99
N VAL A 204 17.44 -5.15 -8.13
CA VAL A 204 17.69 -6.61 -8.16
C VAL A 204 19.10 -6.94 -7.68
N THR A 205 20.11 -6.19 -8.14
CA THR A 205 21.51 -6.41 -7.78
C THR A 205 21.72 -6.17 -6.29
N THR A 206 21.27 -5.03 -5.76
CA THR A 206 21.37 -4.72 -4.33
C THR A 206 20.63 -5.75 -3.48
N PHE A 207 19.45 -6.20 -3.92
CA PHE A 207 18.73 -7.28 -3.23
C PHE A 207 19.57 -8.56 -3.16
N LEU A 208 20.17 -8.98 -4.28
CA LEU A 208 20.99 -10.18 -4.35
C LEU A 208 22.26 -10.07 -3.49
N GLU A 209 22.89 -8.90 -3.41
CA GLU A 209 24.11 -8.66 -2.60
C GLU A 209 23.87 -8.80 -1.09
N ILE A 210 22.66 -8.49 -0.62
CA ILE A 210 22.28 -8.56 0.80
C ILE A 210 21.93 -10.00 1.22
N LEU A 211 21.63 -10.89 0.26
CA LEU A 211 21.24 -12.25 0.56
C LEU A 211 22.41 -13.11 1.06
N SER A 212 22.11 -14.00 2.01
CA SER A 212 23.05 -15.04 2.40
C SER A 212 23.38 -15.97 1.22
N PRO A 213 24.60 -16.56 1.17
CA PRO A 213 25.00 -17.45 0.07
C PRO A 213 24.03 -18.61 -0.19
N VAL A 214 23.39 -19.12 0.88
CA VAL A 214 22.39 -20.21 0.81
C VAL A 214 21.15 -19.80 0.03
N ASN A 215 20.70 -18.55 0.19
CA ASN A 215 19.55 -18.03 -0.53
C ASN A 215 19.93 -17.50 -1.92
N LEU A 216 21.16 -17.00 -2.06
CA LEU A 216 21.65 -16.35 -3.28
C LEU A 216 21.45 -17.20 -4.53
N ALA A 217 21.79 -18.48 -4.50
CA ALA A 217 21.68 -19.37 -5.67
C ALA A 217 20.23 -19.46 -6.19
N ARG A 218 19.26 -19.66 -5.28
CA ARG A 218 17.83 -19.72 -5.62
C ARG A 218 17.36 -18.42 -6.27
N TRP A 219 17.75 -17.28 -5.71
CA TRP A 219 17.31 -15.97 -6.18
C TRP A 219 17.98 -15.57 -7.50
N LYS A 220 19.25 -15.91 -7.70
CA LYS A 220 19.95 -15.78 -8.98
C LYS A 220 19.25 -16.55 -10.09
N THR A 221 18.90 -17.82 -9.86
CA THR A 221 18.12 -18.61 -10.82
C THR A 221 16.75 -17.99 -11.12
N PHE A 222 16.05 -17.46 -10.11
CA PHE A 222 14.75 -16.81 -10.31
C PHE A 222 14.86 -15.56 -11.20
N PHE A 223 15.87 -14.72 -10.96
CA PHE A 223 16.09 -13.47 -11.71
C PHE A 223 16.90 -13.66 -13.02
N GLY A 224 17.37 -14.88 -13.32
CA GLY A 224 18.18 -15.15 -14.52
C GLY A 224 19.57 -14.52 -14.48
N ARG A 225 20.19 -14.44 -13.29
CA ARG A 225 21.49 -13.79 -13.02
C ARG A 225 22.54 -14.78 -12.54
#